data_AF-A0A2V9NFE7-F1
#
_entry.id   AF-A0A2V9NFE7-F1
#
_cell.length_a   1.000
_cell.length_b   1.000
_cell.length_c   1.000
_cell.angle_alpha   90.00
_cell.angle_beta   90.00
_cell.angle_gamma   90.00
#
_symmetry.space_group_name_H-M   'P 1'
#
loop_
_entity.id
_entity.type
_entity.pdbx_description
1 polymer ?
#
loop_
_entity_poly.entity_id
_entity_poly.type
_entity_poly.pdbx_seq_one_letter_code
_entity_poly.pdbx_strand_id
1 'polypeptide(L)'
;MIMQATMKIKKLAIWLAAMLAVAVLSPLDAAAGGTSFSFQLTGPNTAMASSGQFSGDTIRMTGAGTFDRVAATVDADGSFKIIRPDGTVVERGTWKATAFTSFTSFGGPHPGFQGGVLVITVTLTPVSGAPLSGQSMVVNCLVNAPSGFTGDEGMTVGDFTTSTGGTTLFHN
;
A
#
# COMPACT_ATOMS: atom_id res chain seq x y z
N MET A 1 21.39 50.40 -69.66
CA MET A 1 22.62 49.81 -70.23
C MET A 1 23.80 50.35 -69.43
N ILE A 2 24.33 49.53 -68.50
CA ILE A 2 25.70 49.55 -67.93
C ILE A 2 26.03 50.80 -67.06
N MET A 3 26.55 50.77 -65.81
CA MET A 3 27.53 49.90 -65.18
C MET A 3 27.49 50.01 -63.63
N GLN A 4 27.56 48.84 -62.99
CA GLN A 4 28.33 48.43 -61.82
C GLN A 4 28.30 49.18 -60.47
N ALA A 5 27.73 48.46 -59.49
CA ALA A 5 28.18 48.46 -58.11
C ALA A 5 29.60 47.87 -57.98
N THR A 6 30.42 48.45 -57.11
CA THR A 6 31.63 47.79 -56.59
C THR A 6 31.73 47.96 -55.08
N MET A 7 31.53 46.83 -54.42
CA MET A 7 31.65 46.57 -52.98
C MET A 7 33.14 46.54 -52.58
N LYS A 8 33.53 47.21 -51.51
CA LYS A 8 34.82 46.96 -50.83
C LYS A 8 34.57 46.30 -49.49
N ILE A 9 34.50 44.96 -49.54
CA ILE A 9 34.55 44.04 -48.41
C ILE A 9 35.88 44.25 -47.67
N LYS A 10 35.82 44.62 -46.39
CA LYS A 10 36.97 44.53 -45.47
C LYS A 10 36.64 43.55 -44.34
N LYS A 11 37.27 42.38 -44.49
CA LYS A 11 37.75 41.48 -43.43
C LYS A 11 36.71 40.73 -42.60
N LEU A 12 36.41 39.54 -43.12
CA LEU A 12 36.21 38.27 -42.43
C LEU A 12 36.86 38.21 -41.03
N ALA A 13 36.06 37.94 -40.00
CA ALA A 13 36.51 37.30 -38.76
C ALA A 13 35.33 36.54 -38.14
N ILE A 14 35.31 35.23 -38.40
CA ILE A 14 34.44 34.24 -37.75
C ILE A 14 35.11 33.87 -36.42
N TRP A 15 34.41 34.03 -35.31
CA TRP A 15 34.67 33.39 -34.00
C TRP A 15 33.30 33.10 -33.38
N LEU A 16 32.73 31.92 -33.60
CA LEU A 16 32.84 30.69 -32.80
C LEU A 16 32.49 30.87 -31.31
N ALA A 17 31.31 30.34 -30.96
CA ALA A 17 30.93 29.68 -29.70
C ALA A 17 31.17 30.40 -28.37
N ALA A 18 30.07 30.86 -27.77
CA ALA A 18 29.89 30.80 -26.32
C ALA A 18 28.41 30.48 -26.02
N MET A 19 28.04 29.22 -26.20
CA MET A 19 26.91 28.63 -25.47
C MET A 19 27.30 28.65 -23.99
N LEU A 20 26.87 29.67 -23.25
CA LEU A 20 26.91 29.60 -21.80
C LEU A 20 25.66 28.86 -21.34
N ALA A 21 25.86 27.59 -20.99
CA ALA A 21 24.85 26.71 -20.43
C ALA A 21 24.22 27.37 -19.20
N VAL A 22 22.93 27.70 -19.29
CA VAL A 22 22.12 27.88 -18.08
C VAL A 22 22.04 26.51 -17.44
N ALA A 23 22.82 26.29 -16.40
CA ALA A 23 22.65 25.15 -15.52
C ALA A 23 21.28 25.32 -14.84
N VAL A 24 20.25 24.72 -15.44
CA VAL A 24 18.99 24.48 -14.77
C VAL A 24 19.34 23.59 -13.59
N LEU A 25 19.41 24.15 -12.39
CA LEU A 25 19.25 23.36 -11.17
C LEU A 25 17.83 22.84 -11.22
N SER A 26 17.64 21.70 -11.90
CA SER A 26 16.49 20.86 -11.62
C SER A 26 16.59 20.51 -10.13
N PRO A 27 15.56 20.73 -9.31
CA PRO A 27 15.53 20.07 -8.03
C PRO A 27 15.75 18.59 -8.29
N LEU A 28 16.71 17.98 -7.57
CA LEU A 28 16.71 16.54 -7.44
C LEU A 28 15.33 16.22 -6.86
N ASP A 29 14.45 15.62 -7.66
CA ASP A 29 13.30 14.92 -7.14
C ASP A 29 13.88 13.85 -6.21
N ALA A 30 13.91 14.15 -4.91
CA ALA A 30 13.94 13.11 -3.90
C ALA A 30 12.79 12.19 -4.29
N ALA A 31 13.09 10.94 -4.65
CA ALA A 31 12.10 9.97 -5.06
C ALA A 31 10.92 10.07 -4.09
N ALA A 32 9.83 10.69 -4.55
CA ALA A 32 8.65 10.87 -3.75
C ALA A 32 8.07 9.47 -3.65
N GLY A 33 8.47 8.72 -2.63
CA GLY A 33 7.82 7.48 -2.28
C GLY A 33 6.34 7.84 -2.14
N GLY A 34 5.50 7.30 -3.03
CA GLY A 34 4.13 7.75 -3.15
C GLY A 34 3.43 7.69 -1.80
N THR A 35 2.54 8.65 -1.55
CA THR A 35 1.79 8.73 -0.30
C THR A 35 0.61 7.77 -0.30
N SER A 36 0.14 7.40 -1.50
CA SER A 36 -0.94 6.47 -1.73
C SER A 36 -0.41 5.06 -2.00
N PHE A 37 -1.09 4.09 -1.41
CA PHE A 37 -0.78 2.68 -1.53
C PHE A 37 -2.06 1.90 -1.78
N SER A 38 -1.94 0.71 -2.36
CA SER A 38 -3.00 -0.30 -2.32
C SER A 38 -2.52 -1.53 -1.59
N PHE A 39 -3.46 -2.31 -1.08
CA PHE A 39 -3.19 -3.62 -0.52
C PHE A 39 -4.21 -4.63 -0.99
N GLN A 40 -3.78 -5.89 -1.05
CA GLN A 40 -4.64 -7.01 -1.34
C GLN A 40 -4.38 -8.14 -0.35
N LEU A 41 -5.46 -8.72 0.18
CA LEU A 41 -5.43 -10.05 0.78
C LEU A 41 -5.41 -11.05 -0.38
N THR A 42 -4.21 -11.48 -0.79
CA THR A 42 -3.99 -12.39 -1.92
C THR A 42 -4.54 -13.76 -1.57
N GLY A 43 -5.72 -14.04 -2.12
CA GLY A 43 -6.51 -15.19 -1.68
C GLY A 43 -7.01 -15.02 -0.25
N PRO A 44 -7.48 -16.11 0.36
CA PRO A 44 -8.04 -16.04 1.70
C PRO A 44 -6.93 -15.97 2.75
N ASN A 45 -6.98 -14.94 3.58
CA ASN A 45 -6.13 -14.82 4.76
C ASN A 45 -6.89 -15.33 5.98
N THR A 46 -6.20 -15.98 6.91
CA THR A 46 -6.81 -16.60 8.08
C THR A 46 -6.12 -16.17 9.37
N ALA A 47 -6.91 -15.98 10.41
CA ALA A 47 -6.41 -15.81 11.77
C ALA A 47 -7.27 -16.57 12.77
N MET A 48 -6.65 -17.07 13.83
CA MET A 48 -7.31 -17.76 14.92
C MET A 48 -7.52 -16.81 16.09
N ALA A 49 -8.68 -16.92 16.74
CA ALA A 49 -8.96 -16.21 17.97
C ALA A 49 -8.31 -16.91 19.16
N SER A 50 -7.52 -16.15 19.91
CA SER A 50 -6.79 -16.63 21.09
C SER A 50 -7.60 -16.49 22.38
N SER A 51 -8.67 -15.71 22.34
CA SER A 51 -9.54 -15.40 23.48
C SER A 51 -10.91 -14.90 22.99
N GLY A 52 -11.77 -14.47 23.91
CA GLY A 52 -13.09 -13.93 23.59
C GLY A 52 -14.11 -15.00 23.19
N GLN A 53 -15.26 -14.56 22.66
CA GLN A 53 -16.37 -15.45 22.34
C GLN A 53 -16.06 -16.43 21.19
N PHE A 54 -15.05 -16.09 20.38
CA PHE A 54 -14.61 -16.89 19.23
C PHE A 54 -13.36 -17.71 19.54
N SER A 55 -12.93 -17.81 20.79
CA SER A 55 -11.69 -18.52 21.17
C SER A 55 -11.60 -19.92 20.52
N GLY A 56 -10.54 -20.15 19.75
CA GLY A 56 -10.32 -21.38 18.99
C GLY A 56 -10.91 -21.39 17.57
N ASP A 57 -11.83 -20.49 17.26
CA ASP A 57 -12.36 -20.33 15.90
C ASP A 57 -11.35 -19.60 15.00
N THR A 58 -11.47 -19.85 13.70
CA THR A 58 -10.69 -19.18 12.66
C THR A 58 -11.56 -18.24 11.85
N ILE A 59 -11.14 -16.98 11.73
CA ILE A 59 -11.70 -16.06 10.73
C ILE A 59 -10.93 -16.25 9.41
N ARG A 60 -11.65 -16.34 8.30
CA ARG A 60 -11.10 -16.34 6.95
C ARG A 60 -11.62 -15.12 6.20
N MET A 61 -10.72 -14.24 5.79
CA MET A 61 -11.02 -12.95 5.17
C MET A 61 -10.45 -12.85 3.76
N THR A 62 -11.16 -12.11 2.92
CA THR A 62 -10.69 -11.63 1.62
C THR A 62 -10.99 -10.15 1.53
N GLY A 63 -10.25 -9.42 0.70
CA GLY A 63 -10.53 -8.02 0.43
C GLY A 63 -9.30 -7.31 -0.10
N ALA A 64 -9.49 -6.04 -0.41
CA ALA A 64 -8.46 -5.16 -0.92
C ALA A 64 -8.84 -3.72 -0.59
N GLY A 65 -7.90 -2.80 -0.79
CA GLY A 65 -8.20 -1.40 -0.67
C GLY A 65 -7.03 -0.51 -1.01
N THR A 66 -7.27 0.79 -0.83
CA THR A 66 -6.28 1.84 -0.99
C THR A 66 -6.20 2.65 0.31
N PHE A 67 -5.04 3.23 0.58
CA PHE A 67 -4.86 4.14 1.70
C PHE A 67 -3.83 5.21 1.36
N ASP A 68 -3.92 6.35 2.03
CA ASP A 68 -2.92 7.41 1.93
C ASP A 68 -2.40 7.76 3.32
N ARG A 69 -1.08 7.62 3.51
CA ARG A 69 -0.42 7.85 4.81
C ARG A 69 -0.31 9.33 5.18
N VAL A 70 -0.37 10.24 4.22
CA VAL A 70 -0.26 11.69 4.45
C VAL A 70 -1.65 12.29 4.67
N ALA A 71 -2.63 11.89 3.87
CA ALA A 71 -4.02 12.30 4.06
C ALA A 71 -4.71 11.54 5.22
N ALA A 72 -4.08 10.48 5.72
CA ALA A 72 -4.63 9.59 6.75
C ALA A 72 -6.01 9.00 6.37
N THR A 73 -6.13 8.56 5.11
CA THR A 73 -7.36 7.99 4.56
C THR A 73 -7.18 6.52 4.23
N VAL A 74 -8.28 5.77 4.25
CA VAL A 74 -8.36 4.38 3.79
C VAL A 74 -9.72 4.13 3.16
N ASP A 75 -9.73 3.43 2.05
CA ASP A 75 -10.93 2.86 1.43
C ASP A 75 -10.64 1.38 1.11
N ALA A 76 -11.17 0.49 1.93
CA ALA A 76 -10.94 -0.94 1.82
C ALA A 76 -12.13 -1.74 2.32
N ASP A 77 -12.42 -2.85 1.69
CA ASP A 77 -13.48 -3.77 2.10
C ASP A 77 -13.25 -5.19 1.62
N GLY A 78 -14.13 -6.07 2.09
CA GLY A 78 -14.24 -7.41 1.56
C GLY A 78 -15.22 -8.26 2.34
N SER A 79 -14.93 -9.56 2.41
CA SER A 79 -15.79 -10.56 3.04
C SER A 79 -15.05 -11.39 4.07
N PHE A 80 -15.79 -11.94 5.02
CA PHE A 80 -15.26 -12.86 6.02
C PHE A 80 -16.20 -14.04 6.26
N LYS A 81 -15.65 -15.11 6.83
CA LYS A 81 -16.38 -16.19 7.49
C LYS A 81 -15.65 -16.62 8.75
N ILE A 82 -16.39 -17.03 9.77
CA ILE A 82 -15.86 -17.61 11.00
C ILE A 82 -16.11 -19.12 10.96
N ILE A 83 -15.08 -19.90 11.24
CA ILE A 83 -15.04 -21.35 11.10
C ILE A 83 -14.61 -21.95 12.45
N ARG A 84 -15.39 -22.91 12.96
CA ARG A 84 -15.02 -23.70 14.14
C ARG A 84 -13.87 -24.67 13.86
N PRO A 85 -13.19 -25.18 14.90
CA PRO A 85 -12.18 -26.22 14.74
C PRO A 85 -12.65 -27.47 13.99
N ASP A 86 -13.95 -27.81 14.06
CA ASP A 86 -14.56 -28.94 13.35
C ASP A 86 -14.84 -28.67 11.86
N GLY A 87 -14.52 -27.46 11.36
CA GLY A 87 -14.76 -27.02 9.99
C GLY A 87 -16.13 -26.39 9.74
N THR A 88 -17.01 -26.34 10.74
CA THR A 88 -18.35 -25.74 10.62
C THR A 88 -18.23 -24.23 10.45
N VAL A 89 -18.91 -23.66 9.45
CA VAL A 89 -19.03 -22.21 9.31
C VAL A 89 -20.14 -21.70 10.22
N VAL A 90 -19.79 -20.82 11.15
CA VAL A 90 -20.72 -20.32 12.18
C VAL A 90 -21.22 -18.90 11.91
N GLU A 91 -20.47 -18.14 11.12
CA GLU A 91 -20.84 -16.80 10.71
C GLU A 91 -20.20 -16.44 9.36
N ARG A 92 -20.84 -15.53 8.63
CA ARG A 92 -20.33 -14.89 7.40
C ARG A 92 -20.68 -13.41 7.42
N GLY A 93 -19.96 -12.61 6.66
CA GLY A 93 -20.28 -11.21 6.55
C GLY A 93 -19.35 -10.44 5.64
N THR A 94 -19.48 -9.12 5.69
CA THR A 94 -18.59 -8.17 5.02
C THR A 94 -17.82 -7.36 6.04
N TRP A 95 -16.72 -6.76 5.62
CA TRP A 95 -15.98 -5.81 6.44
C TRP A 95 -15.69 -4.55 5.64
N LYS A 96 -15.65 -3.41 6.32
CA LYS A 96 -15.32 -2.11 5.72
C LYS A 96 -14.33 -1.37 6.62
N ALA A 97 -13.27 -0.84 6.02
CA ALA A 97 -12.37 0.08 6.70
C ALA A 97 -13.08 1.40 7.02
N THR A 98 -12.80 1.92 8.20
CA THR A 98 -13.45 3.12 8.77
C THR A 98 -12.44 4.18 9.20
N ALA A 99 -11.20 3.79 9.49
CA ALA A 99 -10.11 4.72 9.77
C ALA A 99 -8.76 4.12 9.41
N PHE A 100 -7.86 4.96 8.90
CA PHE A 100 -6.44 4.67 8.79
C PHE A 100 -5.77 4.94 10.14
N THR A 101 -4.94 4.02 10.61
CA THR A 101 -4.21 4.19 11.88
C THR A 101 -2.72 4.43 11.63
N SER A 102 -2.05 3.53 10.91
CA SER A 102 -0.63 3.68 10.60
C SER A 102 -0.19 2.78 9.44
N PHE A 103 0.93 3.14 8.81
CA PHE A 103 1.63 2.28 7.88
C PHE A 103 3.14 2.37 8.07
N THR A 104 3.76 1.24 8.36
CA THR A 104 5.22 1.09 8.41
C THR A 104 5.67 0.36 7.16
N SER A 105 6.20 1.09 6.19
CA SER A 105 6.70 0.49 4.95
C SER A 105 8.02 -0.25 5.20
N PHE A 106 8.14 -1.44 4.64
CA PHE A 106 9.41 -2.16 4.53
C PHE A 106 10.13 -1.89 3.20
N GLY A 107 9.51 -1.14 2.29
CA GLY A 107 10.03 -0.98 0.92
C GLY A 107 9.79 -2.22 0.07
N GLY A 108 10.45 -2.29 -1.09
CA GLY A 108 10.42 -3.48 -1.92
C GLY A 108 11.32 -3.38 -3.16
N PRO A 109 11.53 -4.50 -3.87
CA PRO A 109 12.56 -4.63 -4.90
C PRO A 109 12.28 -3.78 -6.16
N HIS A 110 11.03 -3.37 -6.38
CA HIS A 110 10.66 -2.47 -7.47
C HIS A 110 9.34 -1.72 -7.15
N PRO A 111 9.04 -0.63 -7.87
CA PRO A 111 7.73 0.01 -7.82
C PRO A 111 6.66 -1.03 -8.17
N GLY A 112 5.69 -1.23 -7.30
CA GLY A 112 4.63 -2.23 -7.47
C GLY A 112 4.71 -3.49 -6.60
N PHE A 113 5.78 -3.76 -5.85
CA PHE A 113 5.73 -4.76 -4.76
C PHE A 113 6.40 -4.15 -3.55
N GLN A 114 5.62 -3.95 -2.48
CA GLN A 114 6.06 -3.35 -1.25
C GLN A 114 5.65 -4.27 -0.09
N GLY A 115 6.50 -4.37 0.92
CA GLY A 115 6.10 -4.90 2.21
C GLY A 115 5.81 -3.81 3.21
N GLY A 116 5.31 -4.22 4.36
CA GLY A 116 5.02 -3.32 5.46
C GLY A 116 3.98 -3.87 6.42
N VAL A 117 3.61 -3.01 7.35
CA VAL A 117 2.56 -3.23 8.34
C VAL A 117 1.55 -2.12 8.20
N LEU A 118 0.34 -2.45 7.77
CA LEU A 118 -0.80 -1.55 7.74
C LEU A 118 -1.68 -1.84 8.96
N VAL A 119 -2.03 -0.80 9.70
CA VAL A 119 -3.00 -0.85 10.79
C VAL A 119 -4.19 0.05 10.42
N ILE A 120 -5.39 -0.53 10.43
CA ILE A 120 -6.65 0.16 10.13
C ILE A 120 -7.71 -0.23 11.14
N THR A 121 -8.73 0.62 11.29
CA THR A 121 -9.94 0.28 12.03
C THR A 121 -11.01 -0.15 11.04
N VAL A 122 -11.67 -1.28 11.31
CA VAL A 122 -12.74 -1.83 10.47
C VAL A 122 -14.03 -2.01 11.25
N THR A 123 -15.14 -2.07 10.51
CA THR A 123 -16.42 -2.59 10.97
C THR A 123 -16.67 -3.93 10.32
N LEU A 124 -16.90 -4.97 11.12
CA LEU A 124 -17.39 -6.26 10.63
C LEU A 124 -18.92 -6.22 10.63
N THR A 125 -19.55 -6.63 9.54
CA THR A 125 -21.02 -6.70 9.40
C THR A 125 -21.42 -8.16 9.21
N PRO A 126 -21.71 -8.89 10.31
CA PRO A 126 -22.18 -10.26 10.24
C PRO A 126 -23.56 -10.35 9.57
N VAL A 127 -23.86 -11.47 8.92
CA VAL A 127 -25.21 -11.70 8.35
C VAL A 127 -26.24 -11.93 9.46
N SER A 128 -25.85 -12.55 10.57
CA SER A 128 -26.79 -12.94 11.62
C SER A 128 -27.05 -11.88 12.70
N GLY A 129 -26.34 -10.74 12.68
CA GLY A 129 -26.34 -9.84 13.83
C GLY A 129 -25.92 -8.40 13.54
N ALA A 130 -25.73 -7.65 14.63
CA ALA A 130 -25.35 -6.24 14.58
C ALA A 130 -23.90 -6.05 14.12
N PRO A 131 -23.56 -4.94 13.45
CA PRO A 131 -22.18 -4.61 13.11
C PRO A 131 -21.27 -4.51 14.33
N LEU A 132 -20.08 -5.13 14.24
CA LEU A 132 -19.00 -5.01 15.21
C LEU A 132 -18.06 -3.89 14.75
N SER A 133 -18.27 -2.69 15.28
CA SER A 133 -17.47 -1.50 14.94
C SER A 133 -16.16 -1.45 15.73
N GLY A 134 -15.20 -0.64 15.27
CA GLY A 134 -13.99 -0.32 16.04
C GLY A 134 -12.97 -1.47 16.12
N GLN A 135 -13.04 -2.45 15.23
CA GLN A 135 -12.14 -3.59 15.24
C GLN A 135 -10.79 -3.18 14.64
N SER A 136 -9.70 -3.33 15.40
CA SER A 136 -8.35 -3.13 14.86
C SER A 136 -8.02 -4.28 13.92
N MET A 137 -7.61 -3.96 12.68
CA MET A 137 -7.12 -4.91 11.70
C MET A 137 -5.68 -4.58 11.34
N VAL A 138 -4.80 -5.59 11.41
CA VAL A 138 -3.40 -5.50 11.02
C VAL A 138 -3.19 -6.34 9.77
N VAL A 139 -2.53 -5.77 8.76
CA VAL A 139 -2.15 -6.46 7.51
C VAL A 139 -0.62 -6.39 7.41
N ASN A 140 0.01 -7.56 7.41
CA ASN A 140 1.46 -7.72 7.37
C ASN A 140 1.88 -8.36 6.05
N CYS A 141 2.72 -7.64 5.31
CA CYS A 141 3.42 -8.16 4.14
C CYS A 141 4.92 -8.19 4.43
N LEU A 142 5.51 -9.39 4.42
CA LEU A 142 6.90 -9.66 4.78
C LEU A 142 7.90 -9.36 3.66
N VAL A 143 7.44 -8.86 2.51
CA VAL A 143 8.32 -8.43 1.44
C VAL A 143 9.31 -7.39 1.99
N ASN A 144 10.61 -7.68 1.87
CA ASN A 144 11.68 -6.83 2.38
C ASN A 144 11.59 -6.53 3.90
N ALA A 145 10.91 -7.37 4.68
CA ALA A 145 10.83 -7.20 6.13
C ALA A 145 12.25 -7.19 6.74
N PRO A 146 12.53 -6.27 7.68
CA PRO A 146 13.83 -6.22 8.34
C PRO A 146 14.05 -7.49 9.19
N SER A 147 15.32 -7.90 9.36
CA SER A 147 15.68 -9.14 10.05
C SER A 147 15.19 -9.25 11.50
N GLY A 148 14.85 -8.13 12.14
CA GLY A 148 14.28 -8.09 13.50
C GLY A 148 12.75 -8.11 13.55
N PHE A 149 12.05 -8.14 12.42
CA PHE A 149 10.59 -8.23 12.42
C PHE A 149 10.13 -9.64 12.79
N THR A 150 9.21 -9.74 13.76
CA THR A 150 8.73 -11.03 14.31
C THR A 150 7.26 -11.30 14.01
N GLY A 151 6.60 -10.45 13.23
CA GLY A 151 5.21 -10.68 12.82
C GLY A 151 5.13 -11.69 11.68
N ASP A 152 4.01 -12.40 11.60
CA ASP A 152 3.74 -13.32 10.50
C ASP A 152 3.12 -12.58 9.31
N GLU A 153 3.33 -13.14 8.11
CA GLU A 153 2.57 -12.77 6.90
C GLU A 153 1.07 -12.97 7.15
N GLY A 154 0.25 -12.09 6.61
CA GLY A 154 -1.19 -12.24 6.62
C GLY A 154 -1.92 -11.10 7.29
N MET A 155 -3.00 -11.41 8.00
CA MET A 155 -3.80 -10.42 8.69
C MET A 155 -4.28 -10.91 10.06
N THR A 156 -4.61 -9.98 10.93
CA THR A 156 -5.32 -10.18 12.22
C THR A 156 -6.45 -9.16 12.32
N VAL A 157 -7.52 -9.48 13.05
CA VAL A 157 -8.62 -8.52 13.32
C VAL A 157 -9.32 -8.80 14.64
N GLY A 158 -9.52 -7.77 15.47
CA GLY A 158 -10.21 -7.90 16.76
C GLY A 158 -9.61 -9.02 17.61
N ASP A 159 -10.44 -9.97 18.05
CA ASP A 159 -10.04 -11.13 18.86
C ASP A 159 -9.20 -12.18 18.08
N PHE A 160 -9.16 -12.11 16.74
CA PHE A 160 -8.41 -13.02 15.87
C PHE A 160 -6.95 -12.56 15.72
N THR A 161 -6.15 -12.80 16.76
CA THR A 161 -4.81 -12.23 16.94
C THR A 161 -3.66 -13.07 16.40
N THR A 162 -3.90 -14.31 15.99
CA THR A 162 -2.84 -15.22 15.51
C THR A 162 -3.05 -15.49 14.03
N SER A 163 -2.19 -14.94 13.16
CA SER A 163 -2.23 -15.29 11.73
C SER A 163 -1.96 -16.79 11.57
N THR A 164 -2.78 -17.46 10.76
CA THR A 164 -2.66 -18.90 10.50
C THR A 164 -2.46 -19.22 9.02
N GLY A 165 -2.47 -18.20 8.15
CA GLY A 165 -2.23 -18.38 6.73
C GLY A 165 -2.72 -17.22 5.87
N GLY A 166 -2.33 -17.27 4.61
CA GLY A 166 -2.62 -16.23 3.63
C GLY A 166 -1.36 -15.59 3.10
N THR A 167 -1.56 -14.71 2.12
CA THR A 167 -0.53 -13.84 1.59
C THR A 167 -1.14 -12.48 1.40
N THR A 168 -0.34 -11.45 1.61
CA THR A 168 -0.72 -10.06 1.40
C THR A 168 0.30 -9.38 0.53
N LEU A 169 -0.11 -8.31 -0.12
CA LEU A 169 0.78 -7.53 -0.94
C LEU A 169 0.40 -6.06 -0.87
N PHE A 170 1.39 -5.20 -0.75
CA PHE A 170 1.22 -3.76 -0.93
C PHE A 170 1.78 -3.31 -2.27
N HIS A 171 1.16 -2.29 -2.83
CA HIS A 171 1.60 -1.57 -4.02
C HIS A 171 1.64 -0.07 -3.73
N ASN A 172 2.54 0.64 -4.41
CA ASN A 172 2.66 2.09 -4.41
C ASN A 172 2.75 2.52 -5.88
#